data_AF-A0A9E6SGV7-F1
#
_entry.id   AF-A0A9E6SGV7-F1
#
_cell.length_a   1.000
_cell.length_b   1.000
_cell.length_c   1.000
_cell.angle_alpha   90.00
_cell.angle_beta   90.00
_cell.angle_gamma   90.00
#
_symmetry.space_group_name_H-M   'P 1'
#
loop_
_entity.id
_entity.type
_entity.pdbx_description
1 polymer ?
#
loop_
_entity_poly.entity_id
_entity_poly.type
_entity_poly.pdbx_seq_one_letter_code
_entity_poly.pdbx_strand_id
1 'polypeptide(L)' 'MQKINVTTPVVEMNGDEMTRIIWDWIKEELILPYLNIQLVSF' A
#
# COMPACT_ATOMS: atom_id res chain seq x y z
N MET A 1 -5.47 -17.79 1.52
CA MET A 1 -5.91 -17.30 0.19
C MET A 1 -4.70 -16.86 -0.59
N GLN A 2 -4.69 -17.05 -1.91
CA GLN A 2 -3.63 -16.51 -2.77
C GLN A 2 -3.82 -15.00 -2.91
N LYS A 3 -2.73 -14.22 -2.82
CA LYS A 3 -2.77 -12.77 -3.05
C LYS A 3 -3.17 -12.46 -4.49
N ILE A 4 -3.92 -11.38 -4.70
CA ILE A 4 -4.27 -10.91 -6.04
C ILE A 4 -3.04 -10.21 -6.62
N ASN A 5 -2.59 -10.64 -7.80
CA ASN A 5 -1.49 -9.99 -8.51
C ASN A 5 -2.01 -8.76 -9.27
N VAL A 6 -1.44 -7.59 -8.98
CA VAL A 6 -1.78 -6.33 -9.65
C VAL A 6 -0.76 -6.07 -10.75
N THR A 7 -1.22 -5.98 -12.01
CA THR A 7 -0.35 -5.85 -13.19
C THR A 7 0.22 -4.46 -13.40
N THR A 8 -0.44 -3.44 -12.85
CA THR A 8 -0.08 -2.03 -13.05
C THR A 8 0.44 -1.44 -11.74
N PRO A 9 1.65 -0.85 -11.71
CA PRO A 9 2.17 -0.19 -10.52
C PRO A 9 1.29 0.99 -10.10
N VAL A 10 1.24 1.26 -8.80
CA VAL A 10 0.52 2.42 -8.23
C VAL A 10 1.52 3.37 -7.61
N VAL A 11 1.36 4.67 -7.87
CA VAL A 11 2.16 5.71 -7.22
C VAL A 11 1.63 5.93 -5.82
N GLU A 12 2.53 5.89 -4.84
CA GLU A 12 2.25 6.22 -3.45
C GLU A 12 2.82 7.60 -3.15
N MET A 13 1.98 8.50 -2.65
CA MET A 13 2.41 9.82 -2.17
C MET A 13 2.34 9.84 -0.66
N ASN A 14 3.42 10.29 -0.03
CA ASN A 14 3.46 10.38 1.43
C ASN A 14 2.58 11.51 1.95
N GLY A 15 1.76 11.21 2.95
CA GLY A 15 1.11 12.20 3.79
C GLY A 15 2.04 12.76 4.87
N ASP A 16 1.51 13.64 5.71
CA ASP A 16 2.19 14.25 6.85
C ASP A 16 1.62 13.82 8.21
N GLU A 17 2.39 14.08 9.27
CA GLU A 17 2.00 13.88 10.68
C GLU A 17 1.32 12.54 10.96
N MET A 18 0.06 12.57 11.42
CA MET A 18 -0.73 11.39 11.77
C MET A 18 -1.19 10.60 10.54
N THR A 19 -1.35 11.27 9.38
CA THR A 19 -1.84 10.60 8.17
C THR A 19 -0.82 9.61 7.63
N ARG A 20 0.48 9.91 7.76
CA ARG A 20 1.55 8.97 7.38
C ARG A 20 1.52 7.70 8.22
N ILE A 21 1.32 7.82 9.53
CA ILE A 21 1.25 6.66 10.45
C ILE A 21 0.04 5.78 10.14
N ILE A 22 -1.14 6.41 9.96
CA ILE A 22 -2.36 5.69 9.61
C ILE A 22 -2.21 5.00 8.24
N TRP A 23 -1.55 5.64 7.29
CA TRP A 23 -1.29 5.07 5.97
C TRP A 23 -0.42 3.81 6.03
N ASP A 24 0.60 3.79 6.90
CA ASP A 24 1.41 2.59 7.12
C ASP A 24 0.58 1.44 7.68
N TRP A 25 -0.31 1.70 8.65
CA TRP A 25 -1.22 0.67 9.18
C TRP A 25 -2.21 0.15 8.14
N ILE A 26 -2.77 1.02 7.30
CA ILE A 26 -3.65 0.60 6.20
C ILE A 26 -2.91 -0.33 5.24
N LYS A 27 -1.67 0.00 4.87
CA LYS A 27 -0.87 -0.86 3.99
C LYS A 27 -0.63 -2.23 4.60
N GLU A 28 -0.20 -2.27 5.85
CA GLU A 28 0.16 -3.52 6.54
C GLU A 28 -1.04 -4.42 6.82
N GLU A 29 -2.16 -3.86 7.26
CA GLU A 29 -3.33 -4.64 7.70
C GLU A 29 -4.33 -4.89 6.57
N LEU A 30 -4.47 -3.97 5.62
CA LEU A 30 -5.59 -3.97 4.67
C LEU A 30 -5.19 -4.12 3.20
N ILE A 31 -3.91 -3.88 2.83
CA ILE A 31 -3.47 -3.94 1.43
C ILE A 31 -2.51 -5.11 1.19
N LEU A 32 -1.34 -5.08 1.82
CA LEU A 32 -0.25 -6.04 1.58
C LEU A 32 -0.57 -7.50 1.94
N PRO A 33 -1.49 -7.83 2.86
CA PRO A 33 -1.91 -9.21 3.09
C PRO A 33 -2.68 -9.80 1.91
N TYR A 34 -3.34 -8.96 1.11
CA TYR A 34 -4.28 -9.37 0.08
C TYR A 34 -3.77 -9.14 -1.35
N LEU A 35 -2.91 -8.15 -1.56
CA LEU A 35 -2.40 -7.77 -2.88
C LEU A 35 -0.89 -8.01 -3.00
N ASN A 36 -0.49 -8.54 -4.15
CA ASN A 36 0.88 -8.46 -4.64
C ASN A 36 0.92 -7.29 -5.64
N ILE A 37 1.35 -6.13 -5.17
CA ILE A 37 1.28 -4.85 -5.88
C ILE A 37 2.62 -4.13 -5.78
N GLN A 38 3.03 -3.47 -6.86
CA GLN A 38 4.18 -2.58 -6.86
C GLN A 38 3.74 -1.17 -6.48
N LEU A 39 4.22 -0.67 -5.34
CA LEU A 39 4.07 0.72 -4.94
C LEU A 39 5.33 1.49 -5.33
N VAL A 40 5.17 2.59 -6.07
CA VAL A 40 6.24 3.51 -6.46
C VAL A 40 6.10 4.75 -5.61
N SER A 41 6.94 4.87 -4.57
CA SER A 41 6.90 6.02 -3.67
C SER A 41 7.51 7.26 -4.35
N PHE A 42 6.83 8.40 -4.21
CA PHE A 42 7.27 9.72 -4.67
C PHE A 42 7.41 10.70 -3.50
#